data_AF-A0A2R6GZQ6-F1
#
_entry.id   AF-A0A2R6GZQ6-F1
#
_cell.length_a   1.000
_cell.length_b   1.000
_cell.length_c   1.000
_cell.angle_alpha   90.00
_cell.angle_beta   90.00
_cell.angle_gamma   90.00
#
_symmetry.space_group_name_H-M   'P 1'
#
loop_
_entity.id
_entity.type
_entity.pdbx_description
1 polymer ?
#
loop_
_entity_poly.entity_id
_entity_poly.type
_entity_poly.pdbx_seq_one_letter_code
_entity_poly.pdbx_strand_id
1 'polypeptide(L)' 'MSLLPLKQTELRLFRILFGTFVLLGITAGSLTGEPLLSAVVGGGVIGGLYSMPLMLVYIIYLFGKRRGTTPV' A
#
# COMPACT_ATOMS: atom_id res chain seq x y z
N MET A 1 6.85 13.48 17.01
CA MET A 1 7.03 12.03 17.21
C MET A 1 6.51 11.30 15.99
N SER A 2 7.33 10.49 15.31
CA SER A 2 6.84 9.69 14.18
C SER A 2 5.95 8.58 14.72
N LEU A 3 4.65 8.65 14.44
CA LEU A 3 3.64 7.66 14.86
C LEU A 3 3.87 6.27 14.26
N LEU A 4 4.63 6.20 13.16
CA LEU A 4 4.98 4.95 12.49
C LEU A 4 6.50 4.82 12.42
N PRO A 5 7.06 3.60 12.61
CA PRO A 5 8.49 3.35 12.51
C PRO A 5 8.97 3.32 11.04
N LEU A 6 8.30 4.03 10.13
CA LEU A 6 8.58 4.04 8.71
C LEU A 6 9.58 5.14 8.37
N LYS A 7 10.62 4.77 7.62
CA LYS A 7 11.51 5.75 6.99
C LYS A 7 10.80 6.46 5.83
N GLN A 8 11.24 7.66 5.50
CA GLN A 8 10.70 8.42 4.36
C GLN A 8 10.80 7.65 3.03
N THR A 9 11.85 6.84 2.86
CA THR A 9 12.02 5.94 1.72
C THR A 9 10.98 4.83 1.68
N GLU A 10 10.64 4.24 2.83
CA GLU A 10 9.64 3.17 2.95
C GLU A 10 8.23 3.71 2.64
N LEU A 11 7.92 4.91 3.13
CA LEU A 11 6.69 5.63 2.77
C LEU A 11 6.59 5.92 1.27
N ARG A 12 7.69 6.32 0.62
CA ARG A 12 7.72 6.51 -0.84
C ARG A 12 7.45 5.20 -1.58
N LEU A 13 8.05 4.10 -1.13
CA LEU A 13 7.80 2.77 -1.68
C LEU A 13 6.33 2.37 -1.59
N PHE A 14 5.70 2.51 -0.42
CA PHE A 14 4.27 2.22 -0.26
C PHE A 14 3.39 3.11 -1.12
N ARG A 15 3.76 4.38 -1.30
CA ARG A 15 3.01 5.31 -2.16
C ARG A 15 3.07 4.92 -3.63
N ILE A 16 4.26 4.53 -4.11
CA ILE A 16 4.44 4.04 -5.48
C ILE A 16 3.64 2.74 -5.65
N LEU A 17 3.78 1.80 -4.72
CA LEU A 17 3.09 0.51 -4.78
C LEU A 17 1.56 0.67 -4.82
N PHE A 18 1.01 1.52 -3.96
CA PHE A 18 -0.42 1.88 -3.98
C PHE A 18 -0.81 2.47 -5.34
N GLY A 19 -0.06 3.47 -5.82
CA GLY A 19 -0.33 4.09 -7.11
C GLY A 19 -0.30 3.09 -8.28
N THR A 20 0.63 2.14 -8.27
CA THR A 20 0.72 1.08 -9.28
C THR A 20 -0.53 0.21 -9.30
N PHE A 21 -1.00 -0.26 -8.13
CA PHE A 21 -2.21 -1.07 -8.05
C PHE A 21 -3.47 -0.27 -8.43
N VAL A 22 -3.54 1.00 -8.06
CA VAL A 22 -4.65 1.88 -8.49
C VAL A 22 -4.67 2.00 -10.01
N LEU A 23 -3.54 2.31 -10.64
CA LEU A 23 -3.45 2.43 -12.08
C LEU A 23 -3.80 1.12 -12.78
N LEU A 24 -3.33 -0.03 -12.27
CA LEU A 24 -3.69 -1.34 -12.80
C LEU A 24 -5.21 -1.57 -12.76
N GLY A 25 -5.87 -1.24 -11.64
CA GLY A 25 -7.32 -1.39 -11.53
C GLY A 25 -8.09 -0.43 -12.45
N ILE A 26 -7.63 0.82 -12.59
CA ILE A 26 -8.22 1.78 -13.53
C ILE A 26 -8.07 1.29 -14.97
N THR A 27 -6.87 0.84 -15.35
CA THR A 27 -6.60 0.33 -16.70
C THR A 27 -7.45 -0.90 -16.99
N ALA A 28 -7.57 -1.82 -16.05
CA ALA A 28 -8.43 -3.00 -16.20
C ALA A 28 -9.91 -2.61 -16.38
N GLY A 29 -10.45 -1.73 -15.53
CA GLY A 29 -11.85 -1.27 -15.63
C GLY A 29 -12.12 -0.47 -16.91
N SER A 30 -11.15 0.33 -17.36
CA SER A 30 -11.23 1.07 -18.62
C SER A 30 -11.26 0.13 -19.83
N LEU A 31 -10.46 -0.94 -19.81
CA LEU A 31 -10.43 -1.95 -20.87
C LEU A 31 -11.73 -2.75 -20.97
N THR A 32 -12.47 -2.93 -19.87
CA THR A 32 -13.79 -3.57 -19.86
C THR A 32 -14.92 -2.63 -20.28
N GLY A 33 -14.62 -1.36 -20.59
CA GLY A 33 -15.60 -0.36 -20.99
C GLY A 33 -16.41 0.19 -19.83
N GLU A 34 -15.92 0.09 -18.60
CA GLU A 34 -16.64 0.66 -17.45
C GLU A 34 -16.67 2.20 -17.51
N PRO A 35 -17.72 2.82 -16.94
CA PRO A 35 -17.76 4.25 -16.74
C PRO A 35 -16.53 4.74 -15.97
N LEU A 36 -15.99 5.90 -16.33
CA LEU A 36 -14.78 6.46 -15.73
C LEU A 36 -14.83 6.47 -14.20
N LEU A 37 -15.96 6.87 -13.62
CA LEU A 37 -16.14 6.89 -12.16
C LEU A 37 -16.01 5.50 -11.55
N SER A 38 -16.59 4.48 -12.18
CA SER A 38 -16.52 3.09 -11.71
C SER A 38 -15.08 2.56 -11.79
N ALA A 39 -14.39 2.82 -12.91
CA ALA A 39 -12.99 2.42 -13.08
C ALA A 39 -12.05 3.09 -12.05
N VAL A 40 -12.26 4.38 -11.74
CA VAL A 40 -11.46 5.11 -10.74
C VAL A 40 -11.73 4.60 -9.32
N VAL A 41 -13.00 4.39 -8.97
CA VAL A 41 -13.39 3.86 -7.66
C VAL A 41 -12.87 2.41 -7.50
N GLY A 42 -13.07 1.56 -8.50
CA GLY A 42 -12.57 0.19 -8.53
C GLY A 42 -11.05 0.12 -8.44
N GLY A 43 -10.34 0.99 -9.18
CA GLY A 43 -8.90 1.15 -9.05
C GLY A 43 -8.47 1.55 -7.65
N GLY A 44 -9.14 2.51 -7.02
CA GLY A 44 -8.89 2.90 -5.63
C GLY A 44 -9.07 1.74 -4.65
N VAL A 45 -10.14 0.95 -4.82
CA VAL A 45 -10.42 -0.23 -3.99
C VAL A 45 -9.35 -1.30 -4.17
N ILE A 46 -8.95 -1.61 -5.41
CA ILE A 46 -7.85 -2.53 -5.72
C ILE A 46 -6.55 -2.04 -5.07
N GLY A 47 -6.22 -0.76 -5.26
CA GLY A 47 -5.06 -0.12 -4.65
C GLY A 47 -5.01 -0.33 -3.14
N GLY A 48 -6.10 -0.03 -2.45
CA GLY A 48 -6.21 -0.19 -1.00
C GLY A 48 -6.12 -1.65 -0.57
N LEU A 49 -6.86 -2.56 -1.22
CA LEU A 49 -6.91 -3.98 -0.87
C LEU A 49 -5.55 -4.67 -0.96
N TYR A 50 -4.72 -4.32 -1.95
CA TYR A 50 -3.40 -4.93 -2.08
C TYR A 50 -2.32 -4.21 -1.26
N SER A 51 -2.36 -2.88 -1.17
CA SER A 51 -1.29 -2.13 -0.49
C SER A 51 -1.44 -2.10 1.04
N MET A 52 -2.66 -2.05 1.58
CA MET A 52 -2.90 -1.94 3.04
C MET A 52 -2.42 -3.18 3.80
N PRO A 53 -2.74 -4.43 3.40
CA PRO A 53 -2.25 -5.62 4.08
C PRO A 53 -0.72 -5.72 4.05
N LEU A 54 -0.10 -5.38 2.91
CA LEU A 54 1.36 -5.33 2.78
C LEU A 54 1.99 -4.31 3.73
N MET A 55 1.40 -3.11 3.84
CA MET A 55 1.85 -2.09 4.77
C MET A 55 1.70 -2.55 6.22
N LEU A 56 0.58 -3.19 6.56
CA LEU A 56 0.33 -3.72 7.89
C LEU A 56 1.31 -4.83 8.28
N VAL A 57 1.53 -5.80 7.39
CA VAL A 57 2.53 -6.87 7.60
C VAL A 57 3.93 -6.29 7.80
N TYR A 58 4.30 -5.29 7.00
CA TYR A 58 5.61 -4.64 7.12
C TYR A 58 5.76 -3.88 8.45
N ILE A 59 4.71 -3.19 8.90
CA ILE A 59 4.70 -2.52 10.21
C ILE A 59 4.85 -3.57 11.33
N ILE A 60 4.11 -4.68 11.28
CA ILE A 60 4.24 -5.78 12.25
C ILE A 60 5.68 -6.33 12.26
N TYR A 61 6.27 -6.54 11.09
CA TYR A 61 7.66 -6.97 10.95
C TYR A 61 8.64 -5.97 11.59
N LEU A 62 8.47 -4.67 11.37
CA LEU A 62 9.31 -3.64 11.98
C LEU A 62 9.20 -3.63 13.51
N PHE A 63 7.99 -3.80 14.05
CA PHE A 63 7.79 -3.93 15.50
C PHE A 63 8.44 -5.19 16.07
N GLY A 64 8.33 -6.33 15.37
CA GLY A 64 9.00 -7.58 15.75
C GLY A 64 10.53 -7.45 15.70
N LYS A 65 11.07 -6.85 14.64
CA LYS A 65 12.50 -6.61 14.46
C LYS A 65 13.09 -5.72 15.58
N ARG A 66 12.35 -4.69 16.03
CA ARG A 66 12.79 -3.85 17.16
C ARG A 66 12.83 -4.58 18.50
N ARG A 67 12.10 -5.69 18.67
CA ARG A 67 12.15 -6.53 19.88
C ARG A 67 13.32 -7.52 19.90
N GLY A 68 13.98 -7.76 18.75
CA GLY A 68 15.14 -8.66 18.64
C GLY A 68 16.49 -8.04 18.99
N THR A 69 16.54 -6.76 19.39
CA THR A 69 17.78 -6.03 19.68
C THR A 69 17.89 -5.56 21.14
N THR A 70 17.13 -6.14 22.08
CA THR A 70 17.48 -6.06 23.49
C THR A 70 18.60 -7.08 23.76
N PRO A 71 19.86 -6.65 23.95
CA PRO A 71 20.85 -7.56 24.53
C PRO A 71 20.42 -7.80 25.97
N VAL A 72 20.25 -9.07 26.33
CA VAL A 72 20.31 -9.51 27.72
C VAL A 72 21.79 -9.61 28.09
#